data_AF-A0A3N0XJ82-F1
#
_entry.id   AF-A0A3N0XJ82-F1
#
_cell.length_a   1.000
_cell.length_b   1.000
_cell.length_c   1.000
_cell.angle_alpha   90.00
_cell.angle_beta   90.00
_cell.angle_gamma   90.00
#
_symmetry.space_group_name_H-M   'P 1'
#
loop_
_entity.id
_entity.type
_entity.pdbx_description
1 polymer ?
#
loop_
_entity_poly.entity_id
_entity_poly.type
_entity_poly.pdbx_seq_one_letter_code
_entity_poly.pdbx_strand_id
1 'polypeptide(L)'
;PEERSGEDVDIILARLKSIKAFDKFHPALLQQICLCGFYECLEKGITLYRQGDIGTNWYTVLSGSLDVKVSETANHQCFALTRVLPHVKDAVTICTLGIGTAFGESILDNTPRHATIVTREFSELLRIEQREFRTLWECSNGGLAVNALRAVLCSNSSVCQHPWAGPVAFVTSHCQGSGNGLF
;
A
#
# COMPACT_ATOMS: atom_id res chain seq x y z
N PRO A 1 -9.83 13.63 -11.34
CA PRO A 1 -9.42 12.63 -12.38
C PRO A 1 -10.24 12.73 -13.65
N GLU A 2 -11.57 12.81 -13.53
CA GLU A 2 -12.53 12.75 -14.65
C GLU A 2 -12.37 13.88 -15.69
N GLU A 3 -11.80 15.02 -15.32
CA GLU A 3 -11.60 16.18 -16.21
C GLU A 3 -10.14 16.39 -16.67
N ARG A 4 -9.22 15.46 -16.36
CA ARG A 4 -7.81 15.63 -16.73
C ARG A 4 -7.63 15.61 -18.24
N SER A 5 -7.00 16.66 -18.76
CA SER A 5 -6.54 16.70 -20.14
C SER A 5 -5.27 15.85 -20.33
N GLY A 6 -4.88 15.59 -21.58
CA GLY A 6 -3.61 14.92 -21.88
C GLY A 6 -2.40 15.70 -21.36
N GLU A 7 -2.44 17.03 -21.42
CA GLU A 7 -1.38 17.90 -20.91
C GLU A 7 -1.24 17.79 -19.39
N ASP A 8 -2.37 17.71 -18.66
CA ASP A 8 -2.35 17.49 -17.21
C ASP A 8 -1.66 16.17 -16.84
N VAL A 9 -1.94 15.11 -17.62
CA VAL A 9 -1.34 13.79 -17.43
C VAL A 9 0.17 13.85 -17.67
N ASP A 10 0.63 14.54 -18.70
CA ASP A 10 2.06 14.68 -19.00
C ASP A 10 2.82 15.44 -17.90
N ILE A 11 2.20 16.50 -17.34
CA ILE A 11 2.77 17.25 -16.22
C ILE A 11 2.89 16.37 -14.96
N ILE A 12 1.83 15.62 -14.63
CA ILE A 12 1.84 14.69 -13.48
C ILE A 12 2.89 13.60 -13.70
N LEU A 13 2.95 13.03 -14.90
CA LEU A 13 3.90 11.99 -15.25
C LEU A 13 5.35 12.47 -15.14
N ALA A 14 5.65 13.69 -15.59
CA ALA A 14 6.97 14.30 -15.44
C ALA A 14 7.37 14.44 -13.96
N ARG A 15 6.43 14.83 -13.09
CA ARG A 15 6.66 14.90 -11.63
C ARG A 15 6.87 13.51 -11.02
N LEU A 16 6.03 12.53 -11.33
CA LEU A 16 6.19 11.17 -10.80
C LEU A 16 7.52 10.54 -11.24
N LYS A 17 7.93 10.73 -12.50
CA LYS A 17 9.23 10.26 -13.03
C LYS A 17 10.44 10.93 -12.36
N SER A 18 10.30 12.12 -11.80
CA SER A 18 11.40 12.77 -11.07
C SER A 18 11.68 12.14 -9.70
N ILE A 19 10.73 11.36 -9.17
CA ILE A 19 10.86 10.67 -7.90
C ILE A 19 11.44 9.28 -8.17
N LYS A 20 12.68 9.04 -7.74
CA LYS A 20 13.46 7.79 -7.99
C LYS A 20 12.71 6.50 -7.67
N ALA A 21 11.76 6.54 -6.75
CA ALA A 21 10.96 5.38 -6.41
C ALA A 21 10.06 4.88 -7.55
N PHE A 22 9.66 5.77 -8.46
CA PHE A 22 8.82 5.44 -9.60
C PHE A 22 9.61 4.95 -10.82
N ASP A 23 10.95 5.04 -10.81
CA ASP A 23 11.80 4.49 -11.88
C ASP A 23 11.58 2.99 -12.11
N LYS A 24 11.09 2.29 -11.08
CA LYS A 24 10.79 0.85 -11.12
C LYS A 24 9.45 0.52 -11.76
N PHE A 25 8.58 1.51 -11.97
CA PHE A 25 7.26 1.30 -12.56
C PHE A 25 7.36 1.31 -14.09
N HIS A 26 6.63 0.40 -14.73
CA HIS A 26 6.52 0.41 -16.19
C HIS A 26 5.87 1.75 -16.65
N PRO A 27 6.36 2.41 -17.71
CA PRO A 27 5.83 3.70 -18.15
C PRO A 27 4.31 3.70 -18.40
N ALA A 28 3.77 2.60 -18.95
CA ALA A 28 2.33 2.44 -19.15
C ALA A 28 1.55 2.43 -17.83
N LEU A 29 2.08 1.77 -16.79
CA LEU A 29 1.46 1.74 -15.46
C LEU A 29 1.50 3.13 -14.81
N LEU A 30 2.62 3.86 -14.92
CA LEU A 30 2.70 5.24 -14.45
C LEU A 30 1.69 6.15 -15.14
N GLN A 31 1.49 5.98 -16.45
CA GLN A 31 0.51 6.76 -17.19
C GLN A 31 -0.91 6.47 -16.71
N GLN A 32 -1.26 5.20 -16.46
CA GLN A 32 -2.56 4.85 -15.90
C GLN A 32 -2.76 5.42 -14.49
N ILE A 33 -1.71 5.39 -13.65
CA ILE A 33 -1.70 6.03 -12.34
C ILE A 33 -1.95 7.55 -12.46
N CYS A 34 -1.36 8.23 -13.46
CA CYS A 34 -1.58 9.66 -13.69
C CYS A 34 -3.03 9.98 -14.11
N LEU A 35 -3.74 9.02 -14.71
CA LEU A 35 -5.14 9.21 -15.08
C LEU A 35 -6.07 9.13 -13.87
N CYS A 36 -5.87 8.18 -12.97
CA CYS A 36 -6.81 7.91 -11.87
C CYS A 36 -6.35 8.40 -10.48
N GLY A 37 -5.06 8.65 -10.27
CA GLY A 37 -4.51 8.95 -8.95
C GLY A 37 -4.84 10.35 -8.45
N PHE A 38 -4.94 10.51 -7.14
CA PHE A 38 -5.16 11.78 -6.44
C PHE A 38 -3.91 12.15 -5.67
N TYR A 39 -3.60 13.44 -5.62
CA TYR A 39 -2.50 13.96 -4.83
C TYR A 39 -3.05 14.49 -3.50
N GLU A 40 -2.44 14.09 -2.39
CA GLU A 40 -2.82 14.50 -1.04
C GLU A 40 -1.65 15.15 -0.30
N CYS A 41 -1.91 16.26 0.38
CA CYS A 41 -1.00 16.90 1.32
C CYS A 41 -1.56 16.73 2.72
N LEU A 42 -0.81 16.09 3.60
CA LEU A 42 -1.25 15.81 4.96
C LEU A 42 -0.25 16.39 5.96
N GLU A 43 -0.76 17.15 6.92
CA GLU A 43 0.02 17.66 8.05
C GLU A 43 0.54 16.54 8.94
N LYS A 44 1.46 16.86 9.83
CA LYS A 44 1.94 15.91 10.85
C LYS A 44 0.82 15.44 11.78
N GLY A 45 0.79 14.14 12.08
CA GLY A 45 -0.12 13.54 13.06
C GLY A 45 -1.48 13.15 12.51
N ILE A 46 -1.68 13.22 11.19
CA ILE A 46 -2.91 12.81 10.52
C ILE A 46 -2.95 11.29 10.39
N THR A 47 -4.02 10.68 10.88
CA THR A 47 -4.29 9.25 10.72
C THR A 47 -4.99 9.00 9.39
N LEU A 48 -4.37 8.28 8.48
CA LEU A 48 -4.95 7.91 7.18
C LEU A 48 -6.05 6.87 7.35
N TYR A 49 -5.76 5.81 8.11
CA TYR A 49 -6.70 4.75 8.43
C TYR A 49 -6.25 4.01 9.68
N ARG A 50 -7.18 3.27 10.31
CA ARG A 50 -6.89 2.49 11.52
C ARG A 50 -6.84 1.00 11.20
N GLN A 51 -6.09 0.29 12.03
CA GLN A 51 -6.11 -1.17 12.05
C GLN A 51 -7.53 -1.68 12.26
N GLY A 52 -7.93 -2.70 11.52
CA GLY A 52 -9.27 -3.30 11.56
C GLY A 52 -10.29 -2.65 10.63
N ASP A 53 -10.03 -1.43 10.12
CA ASP A 53 -10.93 -0.78 9.17
C ASP A 53 -10.95 -1.50 7.82
N ILE A 54 -12.07 -1.44 7.10
CA ILE A 54 -12.12 -1.81 5.69
C ILE A 54 -11.65 -0.62 4.86
N GLY A 55 -10.53 -0.78 4.16
CA GLY A 55 -9.94 0.27 3.35
C GLY A 55 -10.62 0.45 1.99
N THR A 56 -10.54 1.66 1.45
CA THR A 56 -11.07 2.02 0.11
C THR A 56 -10.01 2.61 -0.83
N ASN A 57 -8.76 2.75 -0.35
CA ASN A 57 -7.71 3.45 -1.06
C ASN A 57 -6.35 2.77 -0.91
N TRP A 58 -5.53 2.84 -1.96
CA TRP A 58 -4.10 2.51 -1.95
C TRP A 58 -3.28 3.79 -2.00
N TYR A 59 -2.07 3.77 -1.44
CA TYR A 59 -1.23 4.96 -1.34
C TYR A 59 0.22 4.66 -1.67
N THR A 60 0.95 5.70 -2.08
CA THR A 60 2.42 5.72 -2.09
C THR A 60 2.94 7.07 -1.64
N VAL A 61 4.08 7.05 -0.94
CA VAL A 61 4.71 8.25 -0.37
C VAL A 61 5.50 8.99 -1.44
N LEU A 62 5.15 10.25 -1.71
CA LEU A 62 5.89 11.12 -2.63
C LEU A 62 6.93 11.96 -1.88
N SER A 63 6.60 12.39 -0.66
CA SER A 63 7.42 13.21 0.22
C SER A 63 7.03 12.97 1.69
N GLY A 64 7.95 13.24 2.62
CA GLY A 64 7.75 13.03 4.05
C GLY A 64 7.82 11.56 4.49
N SER A 65 7.23 11.27 5.65
CA SER A 65 7.23 9.94 6.27
C SER A 65 5.99 9.65 7.12
N LEU A 66 5.70 8.36 7.33
CA LEU A 66 4.53 7.88 8.06
C LEU A 66 4.91 6.75 9.02
N ASP A 67 4.28 6.71 10.19
CA ASP A 67 4.42 5.63 11.16
C ASP A 67 3.36 4.55 10.92
N VAL A 68 3.82 3.29 10.95
CA VAL A 68 2.96 2.10 10.97
C VAL A 68 2.78 1.68 12.42
N LYS A 69 1.54 1.66 12.91
CA LYS A 69 1.22 1.35 14.30
C LYS A 69 0.29 0.15 14.41
N VAL A 70 0.61 -0.80 15.29
CA VAL A 70 -0.20 -2.00 15.54
C VAL A 70 -0.55 -2.08 17.02
N SER A 71 -1.82 -2.38 17.31
CA SER A 71 -2.32 -2.63 18.67
C SER A 71 -2.47 -4.14 18.88
N GLU A 72 -1.79 -4.71 19.87
CA GLU A 72 -1.89 -6.15 20.19
C GLU A 72 -3.31 -6.54 20.64
N THR A 73 -4.03 -5.62 21.28
CA THR A 73 -5.40 -5.81 21.79
C THR A 73 -6.48 -5.99 20.72
N ALA A 74 -6.22 -5.65 19.45
CA ALA A 74 -7.21 -5.77 18.38
C ALA A 74 -7.47 -7.22 17.92
N ASN A 75 -6.54 -8.15 18.21
CA ASN A 75 -6.68 -9.57 17.85
C ASN A 75 -7.39 -10.40 18.93
N HIS A 76 -7.73 -9.79 20.08
CA HIS A 76 -8.35 -10.47 21.23
C HIS A 76 -9.81 -10.03 21.46
N GLN A 77 -10.63 -9.96 20.42
CA GLN A 77 -12.10 -9.82 20.59
C GLN A 77 -12.82 -11.15 20.84
N CYS A 78 -12.15 -12.14 21.43
CA CYS A 78 -12.78 -13.36 21.94
C CYS A 78 -12.31 -13.64 23.38
N PHE A 79 -12.65 -12.73 24.32
CA PHE A 79 -12.97 -13.01 25.73
C PHE A 79 -13.02 -11.68 26.50
N ALA A 80 -14.20 -11.10 26.70
CA ALA A 80 -14.36 -9.98 27.63
C ALA A 80 -15.63 -10.17 28.46
N LEU A 81 -15.55 -11.08 29.44
CA LEU A 81 -16.47 -11.19 30.57
C LEU A 81 -15.93 -10.56 31.86
N THR A 82 -14.85 -9.78 31.80
CA THR A 82 -14.25 -9.20 33.01
C THR A 82 -14.10 -7.69 32.87
N ARG A 83 -14.92 -6.95 33.62
CA ARG A 83 -14.80 -5.51 33.85
C ARG A 83 -13.48 -5.21 34.58
N VAL A 84 -12.42 -4.96 33.84
CA VAL A 84 -11.31 -4.09 34.26
C VAL A 84 -11.16 -3.09 33.12
N LEU A 85 -11.23 -1.79 33.43
CA LEU A 85 -11.13 -0.74 32.42
C LEU A 85 -9.81 -0.93 31.65
N PRO A 86 -9.85 -1.30 30.36
CA PRO A 86 -8.63 -1.55 29.61
C PRO A 86 -7.87 -0.24 29.52
N HIS A 87 -6.61 -0.25 29.94
CA HIS A 87 -5.73 0.88 29.76
C HIS A 87 -5.77 1.30 28.29
N VAL A 88 -6.10 2.57 28.08
CA VAL A 88 -6.08 3.22 26.78
C VAL A 88 -4.61 3.29 26.32
N LYS A 89 -4.27 2.62 25.20
CA LYS A 89 -3.11 2.84 24.29
C LYS A 89 -1.95 1.80 24.33
N ASP A 90 -2.08 0.71 23.58
CA ASP A 90 -0.94 -0.18 23.25
C ASP A 90 -0.62 -0.22 21.74
N ALA A 91 -0.89 0.87 21.01
CA ALA A 91 -0.49 0.95 19.61
C ALA A 91 1.01 1.27 19.52
N VAL A 92 1.83 0.26 19.19
CA VAL A 92 3.29 0.38 19.07
C VAL A 92 3.64 0.72 17.62
N THR A 93 4.60 1.64 17.42
CA THR A 93 5.13 1.94 16.08
C THR A 93 6.11 0.84 15.69
N ILE A 94 5.81 0.11 14.62
CA ILE A 94 6.61 -1.05 14.18
C ILE A 94 7.63 -0.68 13.10
N CYS A 95 7.31 0.30 12.25
CA CYS A 95 8.22 0.83 11.24
C CYS A 95 7.75 2.20 10.73
N THR A 96 8.60 2.84 9.93
CA THR A 96 8.30 4.11 9.25
C THR A 96 8.37 3.92 7.74
N LEU A 97 7.35 4.39 7.04
CA LEU A 97 7.27 4.41 5.58
C LEU A 97 7.84 5.73 5.08
N GLY A 98 8.80 5.65 4.16
CA GLY A 98 9.42 6.81 3.51
C GLY A 98 9.07 6.91 2.04
N ILE A 99 9.61 7.94 1.38
CA ILE A 99 9.44 8.21 -0.05
C ILE A 99 9.59 6.94 -0.89
N GLY A 100 8.61 6.69 -1.75
CA GLY A 100 8.56 5.53 -2.62
C GLY A 100 7.92 4.29 -2.04
N THR A 101 7.57 4.32 -0.77
CA THR A 101 6.90 3.19 -0.13
C THR A 101 5.43 3.21 -0.49
N ALA A 102 4.95 2.10 -1.03
CA ALA A 102 3.54 1.84 -1.29
C ALA A 102 2.91 1.07 -0.13
N PHE A 103 1.63 1.30 0.13
CA PHE A 103 0.89 0.62 1.19
C PHE A 103 -0.62 0.65 0.95
N GLY A 104 -1.36 -0.21 1.67
CA GLY A 104 -2.81 -0.24 1.65
C GLY A 104 -3.40 -1.22 0.63
N GLU A 105 -2.64 -2.24 0.23
CA GLU A 105 -2.99 -3.30 -0.71
C GLU A 105 -4.14 -4.21 -0.25
N SER A 106 -4.48 -4.21 1.05
CA SER A 106 -5.62 -4.98 1.62
C SER A 106 -6.99 -4.64 1.00
N ILE A 107 -7.04 -3.58 0.19
CA ILE A 107 -8.24 -3.26 -0.58
C ILE A 107 -8.50 -4.26 -1.72
N LEU A 108 -7.50 -5.01 -2.19
CA LEU A 108 -7.65 -5.95 -3.31
C LEU A 108 -8.54 -7.14 -2.95
N ASP A 109 -8.39 -7.66 -1.73
CA ASP A 109 -9.14 -8.78 -1.19
C ASP A 109 -10.20 -8.35 -0.16
N ASN A 110 -10.31 -7.04 0.09
CA ASN A 110 -11.19 -6.44 1.10
C ASN A 110 -10.91 -6.95 2.52
N THR A 111 -9.64 -7.29 2.80
CA THR A 111 -9.23 -7.64 4.16
C THR A 111 -9.10 -6.39 5.04
N PRO A 112 -9.41 -6.51 6.35
CA PRO A 112 -9.20 -5.43 7.31
C PRO A 112 -7.76 -4.93 7.32
N ARG A 113 -7.55 -3.63 7.54
CA ARG A 113 -6.21 -3.05 7.66
C ARG A 113 -5.43 -3.73 8.77
N HIS A 114 -4.22 -4.18 8.46
CA HIS A 114 -3.34 -4.83 9.44
C HIS A 114 -2.69 -3.84 10.43
N ALA A 115 -2.71 -2.55 10.13
CA ALA A 115 -2.10 -1.51 10.95
C ALA A 115 -2.82 -0.17 10.80
N THR A 116 -2.57 0.72 11.75
CA THR A 116 -2.91 2.15 11.69
C THR A 116 -1.76 2.91 11.05
N ILE A 117 -2.06 3.79 10.10
CA ILE A 117 -1.04 4.64 9.44
C ILE A 117 -1.23 6.09 9.87
N VAL A 118 -0.17 6.72 10.36
CA VAL A 118 -0.17 8.11 10.83
C VAL A 118 0.98 8.88 10.21
N THR A 119 0.76 10.10 9.72
CA THR A 119 1.85 10.94 9.22
C THR A 119 2.78 11.37 10.35
N ARG A 120 4.09 11.22 10.13
CA ARG A 120 5.14 11.57 11.10
C ARG A 120 5.58 13.03 10.97
N GLU A 121 5.41 13.58 9.77
CA GLU A 121 5.69 14.97 9.37
C GLU A 121 4.71 15.39 8.27
N PHE A 122 4.90 16.58 7.69
CA PHE A 122 4.17 16.95 6.48
C PHE A 122 4.51 15.96 5.37
N SER A 123 3.50 15.33 4.79
CA SER A 123 3.69 14.25 3.82
C SER A 123 2.81 14.47 2.59
N GLU A 124 3.40 14.20 1.44
CA GLU A 124 2.72 14.23 0.16
C GLU A 124 2.50 12.79 -0.31
N LEU A 125 1.28 12.45 -0.68
CA LEU A 125 0.90 11.10 -1.07
C LEU A 125 0.22 11.10 -2.42
N LEU A 126 0.42 9.99 -3.15
CA LEU A 126 -0.43 9.62 -4.27
C LEU A 126 -1.42 8.57 -3.78
N ARG A 127 -2.71 8.87 -3.86
CA ARG A 127 -3.83 8.00 -3.51
C ARG A 127 -4.48 7.45 -4.77
N ILE A 128 -4.82 6.16 -4.78
CA ILE A 128 -5.64 5.53 -5.83
C ILE A 128 -6.83 4.85 -5.17
N GLU A 129 -8.02 5.10 -5.70
CA GLU A 129 -9.24 4.48 -5.22
C GLU A 129 -9.32 3.00 -5.58
N GLN A 130 -10.01 2.23 -4.74
CA GLN A 130 -10.03 0.78 -4.86
C GLN A 130 -10.54 0.25 -6.20
N ARG A 131 -11.56 0.89 -6.78
CA ARG A 131 -12.06 0.52 -8.11
C ARG A 131 -10.94 0.59 -9.15
N GLU A 132 -10.26 1.72 -9.20
CA GLU A 132 -9.18 1.99 -10.15
C GLU A 132 -7.96 1.10 -9.85
N PHE A 133 -7.62 0.90 -8.57
CA PHE A 133 -6.51 0.04 -8.18
C PHE A 133 -6.73 -1.43 -8.57
N ARG A 134 -7.97 -1.94 -8.48
CA ARG A 134 -8.31 -3.28 -8.99
C ARG A 134 -8.13 -3.37 -10.50
N THR A 135 -8.61 -2.38 -11.26
CA THR A 135 -8.41 -2.34 -12.71
C THR A 135 -6.93 -2.32 -13.08
N LEU A 136 -6.11 -1.51 -12.40
CA LEU A 136 -4.66 -1.49 -12.59
C LEU A 136 -4.02 -2.85 -12.30
N TRP A 137 -4.46 -3.53 -11.24
CA TRP A 137 -3.98 -4.86 -10.84
C TRP A 137 -4.35 -5.93 -11.89
N GLU A 138 -5.60 -5.94 -12.35
CA GLU A 138 -6.11 -6.90 -13.32
C GLU A 138 -5.50 -6.71 -14.71
N CYS A 139 -5.38 -5.46 -15.19
CA CYS A 139 -4.69 -5.15 -16.45
C CYS A 139 -3.21 -5.56 -16.41
N SER A 140 -2.59 -5.58 -15.22
CA SER A 140 -1.21 -6.01 -15.04
C SER A 140 -1.03 -7.53 -15.08
N ASN A 141 -2.09 -8.33 -14.81
CA ASN A 141 -2.05 -9.79 -14.83
C ASN A 141 -2.06 -10.40 -16.24
N GLY A 142 -2.35 -9.61 -17.29
CA GLY A 142 -2.41 -10.06 -18.69
C GLY A 142 -1.12 -9.91 -19.50
N GLY A 143 -0.07 -9.27 -18.97
CA GLY A 143 1.20 -9.10 -19.70
C GLY A 143 2.15 -8.07 -19.08
N LEU A 144 3.38 -8.49 -18.84
CA LEU A 144 4.62 -7.70 -18.60
C LEU A 144 4.70 -6.73 -17.40
N ALA A 145 3.62 -6.43 -16.66
CA ALA A 145 3.67 -5.47 -15.54
C ALA A 145 3.67 -6.11 -14.13
N VAL A 146 3.57 -7.44 -14.02
CA VAL A 146 3.53 -8.15 -12.73
C VAL A 146 4.79 -7.91 -11.89
N ASN A 147 5.97 -7.78 -12.51
CA ASN A 147 7.21 -7.61 -11.76
C ASN A 147 7.36 -6.20 -11.18
N ALA A 148 6.77 -5.16 -11.77
CA ALA A 148 6.95 -3.78 -11.30
C ALA A 148 6.10 -3.48 -10.06
N LEU A 149 4.79 -3.77 -10.10
CA LEU A 149 3.92 -3.57 -8.94
C LEU A 149 4.26 -4.56 -7.82
N ARG A 150 4.58 -5.82 -8.17
CA ARG A 150 5.03 -6.83 -7.20
C ARG A 150 6.42 -6.52 -6.65
N ALA A 151 7.34 -5.90 -7.41
CA ALA A 151 8.60 -5.40 -6.86
C ALA A 151 8.36 -4.20 -5.94
N VAL A 152 7.45 -3.28 -6.25
CA VAL A 152 7.15 -2.16 -5.33
C VAL A 152 6.49 -2.65 -4.03
N LEU A 153 5.61 -3.64 -4.13
CA LEU A 153 4.94 -4.28 -2.98
C LEU A 153 5.88 -5.21 -2.18
N CYS A 154 6.81 -5.94 -2.84
CA CYS A 154 7.76 -6.83 -2.17
C CYS A 154 9.05 -6.11 -1.70
N SER A 155 9.51 -5.05 -2.37
CA SER A 155 10.83 -4.43 -2.08
C SER A 155 10.82 -3.49 -0.88
N ASN A 156 9.64 -3.03 -0.42
CA ASN A 156 9.53 -2.08 0.69
C ASN A 156 8.89 -2.66 1.95
N SER A 157 8.60 -3.96 1.97
CA SER A 157 8.09 -4.61 3.17
C SER A 157 9.24 -4.91 4.13
N SER A 158 9.60 -3.92 4.95
CA SER A 158 10.23 -4.18 6.26
C SER A 158 9.31 -4.97 7.19
N VAL A 159 8.03 -5.17 6.82
CA VAL A 159 7.06 -6.03 7.51
C VAL A 159 7.26 -7.52 7.18
N CYS A 160 7.82 -7.87 6.00
CA CYS A 160 8.08 -9.25 5.60
C CYS A 160 9.27 -9.92 6.31
N GLN A 161 9.97 -9.22 7.22
CA GLN A 161 11.14 -9.74 7.92
C GLN A 161 10.93 -9.97 9.43
N HIS A 162 9.74 -9.72 9.98
CA HIS A 162 9.50 -9.88 11.41
C HIS A 162 8.94 -11.27 11.77
N PRO A 163 9.47 -11.98 12.78
CA PRO A 163 9.09 -13.37 13.11
C PRO A 163 7.63 -13.60 13.55
N TRP A 164 6.87 -12.55 13.84
CA TRP A 164 5.46 -12.65 14.24
C TRP A 164 4.48 -12.55 13.06
N ALA A 165 4.97 -12.28 11.84
CA ALA A 165 4.18 -12.41 10.64
C ALA A 165 3.90 -13.90 10.40
N GLY A 166 2.85 -14.41 11.04
CA GLY A 166 2.21 -15.66 10.65
C GLY A 166 1.76 -15.61 9.18
N PRO A 167 1.26 -16.72 8.61
CA PRO A 167 1.09 -16.94 7.17
C PRO A 167 0.00 -16.06 6.52
N VAL A 168 0.21 -14.74 6.50
CA VAL A 168 -0.51 -13.79 5.65
C VAL A 168 0.28 -13.55 4.34
N ALA A 169 1.46 -14.16 4.22
CA ALA A 169 1.99 -14.54 2.93
C ALA A 169 1.23 -15.78 2.45
N PHE A 170 0.33 -15.63 1.48
CA PHE A 170 0.13 -16.52 0.34
C PHE A 170 -1.14 -16.11 -0.45
N VAL A 171 -1.02 -15.08 -1.28
CA VAL A 171 -1.54 -15.18 -2.66
C VAL A 171 -0.32 -15.21 -3.59
N THR A 172 0.59 -16.14 -3.35
CA THR A 172 1.41 -16.69 -4.42
C THR A 172 0.58 -17.83 -4.99
N SER A 173 -0.21 -17.55 -6.02
CA SER A 173 -0.70 -18.60 -6.91
C SER A 173 0.51 -19.44 -7.33
N HIS A 174 0.44 -20.74 -7.09
CA HIS A 174 1.41 -21.73 -7.54
C HIS A 174 1.84 -21.46 -9.00
N CYS A 175 3.04 -20.93 -9.19
CA CYS A 175 3.81 -21.23 -10.39
C CYS A 175 4.61 -22.49 -10.09
N GLN A 176 3.95 -23.66 -10.15
CA GLN A 176 4.69 -24.88 -10.44
C GLN A 176 5.18 -24.73 -11.88
N GLY A 177 6.47 -24.43 -12.03
CA GLY A 177 7.17 -24.64 -13.28
C GLY A 177 7.12 -26.14 -13.58
N SER A 178 6.22 -26.55 -14.47
CA SER A 178 6.42 -27.80 -15.20
C SER A 178 7.46 -27.51 -16.27
N GLY A 179 8.71 -27.84 -15.95
CA GLY A 179 9.76 -27.94 -16.95
C GLY A 179 9.36 -29.02 -17.95
N ASN A 180 9.09 -28.62 -19.19
CA ASN A 180 9.28 -29.50 -20.32
C ASN A 180 10.78 -29.63 -20.57
N GLY A 181 11.25 -30.87 -20.58
CA GLY A 181 12.66 -31.21 -20.49
C GLY A 181 13.47 -31.00 -21.76
N LEU A 182 14.74 -31.40 -21.67
CA LEU A 182 15.47 -32.21 -22.64
C LEU A 182 16.92 -32.38 -22.16
N PHE A 183 17.34 -33.66 -22.13
CA PHE A 183 18.66 -34.25 -21.85
C PHE A 183 19.11 -34.35 -20.39
#